data_AF-A0A3D4QC81-F1
#
_entry.id   AF-A0A3D4QC81-F1
#
_cell.length_a   1.000
_cell.length_b   1.000
_cell.length_c   1.000
_cell.angle_alpha   90.00
_cell.angle_beta   90.00
_cell.angle_gamma   90.00
#
_symmetry.space_group_name_H-M   'P 1'
#
loop_
_entity.id
_entity.type
_entity.pdbx_description
1 polymer ?
#
loop_
_entity_poly.entity_id
_entity_poly.type
_entity_poly.pdbx_seq_one_letter_code
_entity_poly.pdbx_strand_id
1 'polypeptide(L)'
;MGLVACGSSSTPTATTAAASTTTAAATTTAAAGEGTTAAAAEGGDASSETGADTQAIMDRGVLRVGVKDAVQGFGYKDPLTGEYSGMEISLAQDIAKDLGVDVEFTTVTAATRTELLDSGDIDCVLATFTITDERKKSWDFTTPYYTDHVGVLVEKSSGITDLTGLKDKVVGVSS
;
A
#
# COMPACT_ATOMS: atom_id res chain seq x y z
N MET A 1 37.95 -17.04 6.57
CA MET A 1 38.50 -15.71 6.25
C MET A 1 37.58 -14.70 6.88
N GLY A 2 37.98 -14.17 8.04
CA GLY A 2 37.20 -13.19 8.77
C GLY A 2 37.44 -11.77 8.24
N LEU A 3 36.51 -10.88 8.53
CA LEU A 3 36.83 -9.67 9.27
C LEU A 3 35.57 -9.09 9.92
N VAL A 4 35.73 -8.76 11.21
CA VAL A 4 34.84 -8.04 12.12
C VAL A 4 35.21 -6.56 12.09
N ALA A 5 34.24 -5.64 12.27
CA ALA A 5 34.34 -4.41 13.10
C ALA A 5 32.98 -3.64 13.06
N CYS A 6 32.21 -3.61 14.15
CA CYS A 6 32.09 -2.52 15.17
C CYS A 6 31.52 -1.20 14.59
N GLY A 7 30.31 -0.74 14.96
CA GLY A 7 29.93 -0.18 16.27
C GLY A 7 30.21 1.34 16.26
N SER A 8 29.26 2.28 16.44
CA SER A 8 28.52 2.54 17.68
C SER A 8 27.47 3.65 17.47
N SER A 9 26.48 3.66 18.36
CA SER A 9 25.36 4.60 18.58
C SER A 9 25.68 6.09 18.74
N SER A 10 24.74 6.97 18.33
CA SER A 10 24.08 7.98 19.21
C SER A 10 23.12 8.91 18.41
N THR A 11 21.99 9.25 19.03
CA THR A 11 21.01 10.30 18.67
C THR A 11 21.00 11.31 19.84
N PRO A 12 20.18 12.39 19.88
CA PRO A 12 19.75 13.41 18.89
C PRO A 12 20.21 14.83 19.34
N THR A 13 19.86 15.90 18.62
CA THR A 13 19.28 17.17 19.17
C THR A 13 19.03 18.20 18.05
N ALA A 14 17.87 18.85 18.13
CA ALA A 14 17.38 19.94 17.27
C ALA A 14 18.08 21.29 17.53
N THR A 15 18.04 22.24 16.58
CA THR A 15 17.92 23.70 16.85
C THR A 15 17.64 24.50 15.56
N THR A 16 16.44 25.06 15.51
CA THR A 16 15.99 26.42 15.14
C THR A 16 16.91 27.39 14.36
N ALA A 17 16.33 27.87 13.25
CA ALA A 17 16.27 29.24 12.69
C ALA A 17 17.45 30.21 12.75
N ALA A 18 17.66 30.91 11.62
CA ALA A 18 17.79 32.36 11.58
C ALA A 18 17.47 32.92 10.19
N ALA A 19 16.48 33.79 10.13
CA ALA A 19 16.27 34.75 9.05
C ALA A 19 17.23 35.94 9.23
N SER A 20 17.57 36.64 8.15
CA SER A 20 18.08 38.02 8.21
C SER A 20 17.75 38.76 6.91
N THR A 21 16.79 39.66 7.03
CA THR A 21 16.41 40.73 6.09
C THR A 21 17.41 41.88 6.15
N THR A 22 17.78 42.49 5.01
CA THR A 22 18.10 43.94 4.94
C THR A 22 17.85 44.49 3.53
N THR A 23 16.77 45.26 3.37
CA THR A 23 16.65 46.66 2.85
C THR A 23 17.87 47.21 2.07
N ALA A 24 17.82 47.95 0.95
CA ALA A 24 16.90 48.98 0.44
C ALA A 24 17.26 49.24 -1.06
N ALA A 25 16.30 49.50 -1.95
CA ALA A 25 15.90 50.83 -2.44
C ALA A 25 16.27 51.07 -3.93
N ALA A 26 15.29 51.62 -4.64
CA ALA A 26 15.16 51.76 -6.09
C ALA A 26 16.01 52.88 -6.71
N THR A 27 16.23 52.84 -8.04
CA THR A 27 15.96 53.96 -8.98
C THR A 27 15.86 53.43 -10.44
N THR A 28 14.91 54.04 -11.16
CA THR A 28 14.39 53.93 -12.54
C THR A 28 15.35 53.76 -13.72
N THR A 29 14.89 53.10 -14.81
CA THR A 29 14.70 53.65 -16.19
C THR A 29 14.05 52.61 -17.13
N ALA A 30 13.18 53.08 -18.03
CA ALA A 30 12.34 52.33 -18.97
C ALA A 30 13.05 51.90 -20.27
N ALA A 31 12.59 50.81 -20.90
CA ALA A 31 12.13 50.71 -22.31
C ALA A 31 12.26 49.28 -22.91
N ALA A 32 11.14 48.83 -23.47
CA ALA A 32 10.87 47.86 -24.56
C ALA A 32 11.95 46.91 -25.09
N GLY A 33 11.56 45.63 -25.25
CA GLY A 33 12.20 44.66 -26.14
C GLY A 33 11.59 43.26 -26.00
N GLU A 34 10.60 42.95 -26.84
CA GLU A 34 10.06 41.59 -27.02
C GLU A 34 11.16 40.63 -27.52
N GLY A 35 11.20 39.43 -26.96
CA GLY A 35 12.17 38.40 -27.31
C GLY A 35 11.77 37.06 -26.71
N THR A 36 10.73 36.46 -27.28
CA THR A 36 10.31 35.07 -27.06
C THR A 36 11.45 34.11 -27.36
N THR A 37 11.91 33.38 -26.35
CA THR A 37 12.45 32.02 -26.52
C THR A 37 11.83 31.14 -25.45
N ALA A 38 10.76 30.45 -25.85
CA ALA A 38 10.17 29.38 -25.08
C ALA A 38 11.22 28.28 -24.86
N ALA A 39 11.62 28.08 -23.61
CA ALA A 39 12.28 26.86 -23.21
C ALA A 39 11.26 25.73 -23.39
N ALA A 40 11.41 24.95 -24.46
CA ALA A 40 10.73 23.69 -24.64
C ALA A 40 11.16 22.81 -23.46
N ALA A 41 10.31 22.73 -22.43
CA ALA A 41 10.30 21.58 -21.56
C ALA A 41 9.86 20.42 -22.45
N GLU A 42 10.81 19.56 -22.82
CA GLU A 42 10.52 18.22 -23.31
C GLU A 42 9.74 17.50 -22.21
N GLY A 43 8.42 17.65 -22.26
CA GLY A 43 7.48 16.71 -21.68
C GLY A 43 7.69 15.40 -22.41
N GLY A 44 8.66 14.63 -21.94
CA GLY A 44 8.75 13.21 -22.24
C GLY A 44 7.47 12.58 -21.72
N ASP A 45 6.52 12.40 -22.63
CA ASP A 45 5.41 11.49 -22.49
C ASP A 45 6.01 10.09 -22.29
N ALA A 46 6.31 9.77 -21.03
CA ALA A 46 6.46 8.40 -20.61
C ALA A 46 5.04 7.82 -20.55
N SER A 47 4.44 7.60 -21.73
CA SER A 47 3.44 6.55 -21.90
C SER A 47 4.09 5.29 -21.38
N SER A 48 3.84 5.01 -20.09
CA SER A 48 4.20 3.76 -19.48
C SER A 48 3.44 2.72 -20.29
N GLU A 49 4.15 1.93 -21.09
CA GLU A 49 3.50 0.83 -21.80
C GLU A 49 2.77 0.00 -20.75
N THR A 50 1.45 -0.04 -20.88
CA THR A 50 0.59 -0.77 -19.98
C THR A 50 1.01 -2.25 -20.08
N GLY A 51 1.37 -2.85 -18.94
CA GLY A 51 1.84 -4.23 -18.92
C GLY A 51 0.79 -5.19 -19.51
N ALA A 52 1.23 -6.32 -20.07
CA ALA A 52 0.36 -7.25 -20.77
C ALA A 52 -0.85 -7.72 -19.92
N ASP A 53 -0.64 -8.00 -18.64
CA ASP A 53 -1.71 -8.40 -17.72
C ASP A 53 -2.70 -7.25 -17.46
N THR A 54 -2.19 -6.03 -17.30
CA THR A 54 -3.02 -4.84 -17.13
C THR A 54 -3.84 -4.56 -18.40
N GLN A 55 -3.25 -4.71 -19.58
CA GLN A 55 -3.97 -4.59 -20.84
C GLN A 55 -5.05 -5.66 -20.96
N ALA A 56 -4.78 -6.90 -20.57
CA ALA A 56 -5.78 -7.98 -20.57
C ALA A 56 -6.97 -7.70 -19.63
N ILE A 57 -6.73 -7.03 -18.49
CA ILE A 57 -7.78 -6.57 -17.57
C ILE A 57 -8.61 -5.47 -18.24
N MET A 58 -7.96 -4.46 -18.83
CA MET A 58 -8.62 -3.37 -19.56
C MET A 58 -9.48 -3.88 -20.71
N ASP A 59 -8.92 -4.77 -21.54
CA ASP A 59 -9.60 -5.35 -22.70
C ASP A 59 -10.84 -6.17 -22.30
N ARG A 60 -10.76 -6.88 -21.15
CA ARG A 60 -11.90 -7.62 -20.59
C ARG A 60 -12.92 -6.70 -19.92
N GLY A 61 -12.51 -5.51 -19.49
CA GLY A 61 -13.36 -4.53 -18.82
C GLY A 61 -13.69 -4.85 -17.37
N VAL A 62 -13.02 -5.83 -16.75
CA VAL A 62 -13.27 -6.23 -15.34
C VAL A 62 -11.98 -6.59 -14.62
N LEU A 63 -11.73 -5.92 -13.50
CA LEU A 63 -10.72 -6.26 -12.49
C LEU A 63 -11.30 -7.24 -11.46
N ARG A 64 -10.76 -8.46 -11.39
CA ARG A 64 -11.19 -9.49 -10.44
C ARG A 64 -10.30 -9.46 -9.21
N VAL A 65 -10.86 -9.15 -8.05
CA VAL A 65 -10.10 -8.94 -6.81
C VAL A 65 -10.50 -9.95 -5.75
N GLY A 66 -9.49 -10.66 -5.23
CA GLY A 66 -9.65 -11.49 -4.03
C GLY A 66 -9.70 -10.62 -2.77
N VAL A 67 -10.81 -10.66 -2.04
CA VAL A 67 -11.04 -9.87 -0.82
C VAL A 67 -11.51 -10.74 0.35
N LYS A 68 -11.29 -10.27 1.58
CA LYS A 68 -11.90 -10.89 2.77
C LYS A 68 -13.37 -10.48 2.91
N ASP A 69 -14.14 -11.31 3.60
CA ASP A 69 -15.57 -11.10 3.88
C ASP A 69 -15.89 -10.96 5.38
N ALA A 70 -14.94 -11.26 6.26
CA ALA A 70 -15.16 -11.34 7.71
C ALA A 70 -14.28 -10.39 8.53
N VAL A 71 -13.59 -9.42 7.92
CA VAL A 71 -12.69 -8.48 8.62
C VAL A 71 -13.25 -7.06 8.54
N GLN A 72 -13.95 -6.67 9.60
CA GLN A 72 -14.53 -5.34 9.72
C GLN A 72 -13.49 -4.23 9.52
N GLY A 73 -13.83 -3.22 8.73
CA GLY A 73 -12.96 -2.10 8.39
C GLY A 73 -12.02 -2.34 7.20
N PHE A 74 -11.67 -3.60 6.91
CA PHE A 74 -10.79 -3.97 5.79
C PHE A 74 -11.58 -4.53 4.61
N GLY A 75 -12.09 -5.75 4.77
CA GLY A 75 -12.94 -6.45 3.82
C GLY A 75 -14.02 -7.20 4.59
N TYR A 76 -15.26 -6.73 4.45
CA TYR A 76 -16.42 -7.29 5.10
C TYR A 76 -17.56 -7.43 4.10
N LYS A 77 -18.24 -8.58 4.11
CA LYS A 77 -19.45 -8.80 3.33
C LYS A 77 -20.64 -8.82 4.26
N ASP A 78 -21.57 -7.90 4.05
CA ASP A 78 -22.82 -7.90 4.79
C ASP A 78 -23.61 -9.18 4.46
N PRO A 79 -23.95 -10.03 5.44
CA PRO A 79 -24.62 -11.30 5.17
C PRO A 79 -26.09 -11.14 4.77
N LEU A 80 -26.69 -9.97 4.99
CA LEU A 80 -28.08 -9.66 4.63
C LEU A 80 -28.17 -9.07 3.23
N THR A 81 -27.28 -8.15 2.87
CA THR A 81 -27.31 -7.48 1.56
C THR A 81 -26.40 -8.14 0.53
N GLY A 82 -25.37 -8.86 0.98
CA GLY A 82 -24.32 -9.42 0.14
C GLY A 82 -23.29 -8.38 -0.32
N GLU A 83 -23.40 -7.12 0.12
CA GLU A 83 -22.52 -6.03 -0.28
C GLU A 83 -21.17 -6.11 0.45
N TYR A 84 -20.09 -5.88 -0.30
CA TYR A 84 -18.76 -5.75 0.27
C TYR A 84 -18.52 -4.31 0.71
N SER A 85 -17.85 -4.14 1.85
CA SER A 85 -17.46 -2.85 2.41
C SER A 85 -16.11 -2.92 3.12
N GLY A 86 -15.46 -1.77 3.25
CA GLY A 86 -14.18 -1.61 3.95
C GLY A 86 -13.12 -0.90 3.11
N MET A 87 -11.95 -0.69 3.72
CA MET A 87 -10.82 0.01 3.10
C MET A 87 -10.28 -0.72 1.87
N GLU A 88 -10.14 -2.05 1.92
CA GLU A 88 -9.63 -2.84 0.80
C GLU A 88 -10.62 -2.90 -0.36
N ILE A 89 -11.92 -2.87 -0.05
CA ILE A 89 -12.99 -2.79 -1.05
C ILE A 89 -12.97 -1.44 -1.78
N SER A 90 -12.80 -0.36 -1.02
CA SER A 90 -12.70 1.01 -1.58
C SER A 90 -11.44 1.15 -2.44
N LEU A 91 -10.32 0.60 -1.96
CA LEU A 91 -9.07 0.59 -2.72
C LEU A 91 -9.19 -0.17 -4.04
N ALA A 92 -9.85 -1.33 -4.04
CA ALA A 92 -10.11 -2.09 -5.27
C ALA A 92 -10.96 -1.30 -6.28
N GLN A 93 -11.99 -0.60 -5.79
CA GLN A 93 -12.86 0.25 -6.62
C GLN A 93 -12.08 1.43 -7.21
N ASP A 94 -11.20 2.06 -6.44
CA ASP A 94 -10.35 3.14 -6.93
C ASP A 94 -9.38 2.64 -8.01
N ILE A 95 -8.75 1.47 -7.83
CA ILE A 95 -7.89 0.87 -8.86
C ILE A 95 -8.69 0.57 -10.14
N ALA A 96 -9.86 -0.05 -10.03
CA ALA A 96 -10.70 -0.35 -11.19
C ALA A 96 -11.14 0.92 -11.93
N LYS A 97 -11.49 1.97 -11.17
CA LYS A 97 -11.83 3.29 -11.71
C LYS A 97 -10.67 3.92 -12.47
N ASP A 98 -9.46 3.86 -11.94
CA ASP A 98 -8.26 4.39 -12.61
C ASP A 98 -7.94 3.64 -13.90
N LEU A 99 -8.24 2.33 -13.94
CA LEU A 99 -8.13 1.49 -15.14
C LEU A 99 -9.30 1.67 -16.13
N GLY A 100 -10.39 2.33 -15.72
CA GLY A 100 -11.59 2.49 -16.54
C GLY A 100 -12.40 1.19 -16.71
N VAL A 101 -12.34 0.28 -15.73
CA VAL A 101 -13.01 -1.03 -15.75
C VAL A 101 -13.96 -1.22 -14.58
N ASP A 102 -14.83 -2.22 -14.65
CA ASP A 102 -15.62 -2.67 -13.52
C ASP A 102 -14.77 -3.49 -12.53
N VAL A 103 -15.27 -3.68 -11.30
CA VAL A 103 -14.63 -4.54 -10.29
C VAL A 103 -15.54 -5.70 -9.91
N GLU A 104 -14.96 -6.90 -9.84
CA GLU A 104 -15.62 -8.10 -9.34
C GLU A 104 -14.88 -8.64 -8.11
N PHE A 105 -15.65 -8.96 -7.05
CA PHE A 105 -15.09 -9.41 -5.78
C PHE A 105 -15.28 -10.91 -5.56
N THR A 106 -14.16 -11.62 -5.41
CA THR A 106 -14.13 -13.02 -4.99
C THR A 106 -13.75 -13.10 -3.52
N THR A 107 -14.58 -13.73 -2.69
CA THR A 107 -14.22 -14.00 -1.29
C THR A 107 -13.06 -14.98 -1.22
N VAL A 108 -12.01 -14.63 -0.49
CA VAL A 108 -10.84 -15.49 -0.29
C VAL A 108 -10.48 -15.66 1.18
N THR A 109 -9.86 -16.80 1.49
CA THR A 109 -9.22 -17.05 2.79
C THR A 109 -7.71 -16.92 2.65
N ALA A 110 -6.98 -16.97 3.77
CA ALA A 110 -5.52 -16.99 3.70
C ALA A 110 -4.97 -18.27 3.07
N ALA A 111 -5.74 -19.36 3.06
CA ALA A 111 -5.41 -20.62 2.39
C ALA A 111 -5.73 -20.63 0.89
N THR A 112 -6.79 -19.94 0.44
CA THR A 112 -7.26 -20.04 -0.95
C THR A 112 -6.76 -18.94 -1.87
N ARG A 113 -6.39 -17.77 -1.34
CA ARG A 113 -6.07 -16.57 -2.16
C ARG A 113 -4.93 -16.77 -3.15
N THR A 114 -3.91 -17.57 -2.81
CA THR A 114 -2.75 -17.77 -3.69
C THR A 114 -3.06 -18.75 -4.81
N GLU A 115 -3.81 -19.82 -4.53
CA GLU A 115 -4.25 -20.76 -5.57
C GLU A 115 -5.13 -20.06 -6.62
N LEU A 116 -6.07 -19.22 -6.18
CA LEU A 116 -6.92 -18.43 -7.07
C LEU A 116 -6.16 -17.38 -7.87
N LEU A 117 -5.07 -16.83 -7.29
CA LEU A 117 -4.19 -15.91 -7.99
C LEU A 117 -3.36 -16.65 -9.04
N ASP A 118 -2.81 -17.80 -8.69
CA ASP A 118 -1.97 -18.63 -9.56
C ASP A 118 -2.78 -19.23 -10.73
N SER A 119 -4.05 -19.57 -10.51
CA SER A 119 -4.96 -20.05 -11.56
C SER A 119 -5.43 -18.93 -12.50
N GLY A 120 -5.26 -17.66 -12.09
CA GLY A 120 -5.79 -16.49 -12.80
C GLY A 120 -7.30 -16.34 -12.64
N ASP A 121 -7.93 -16.96 -11.63
CA ASP A 121 -9.33 -16.73 -11.27
C ASP A 121 -9.54 -15.33 -10.69
N ILE A 122 -8.50 -14.77 -10.06
CA ILE A 122 -8.41 -13.36 -9.64
C ILE A 122 -7.15 -12.72 -10.22
N ASP A 123 -7.21 -11.42 -10.46
CA ASP A 123 -6.09 -10.63 -11.00
C ASP A 123 -5.18 -10.09 -9.89
N CYS A 124 -5.74 -9.79 -8.71
CA CYS A 124 -4.97 -9.34 -7.55
C CYS A 124 -5.66 -9.68 -6.22
N VAL A 125 -4.92 -9.50 -5.11
CA VAL A 125 -5.37 -9.82 -3.76
C VAL A 125 -5.29 -8.58 -2.87
N LEU A 126 -6.45 -8.15 -2.34
CA LEU A 126 -6.57 -7.14 -1.30
C LEU A 126 -7.29 -7.76 -0.09
N ALA A 127 -6.51 -8.51 0.70
CA ALA A 127 -7.02 -9.41 1.75
C ALA A 127 -6.03 -9.53 2.93
N THR A 128 -5.58 -8.39 3.44
CA THR A 128 -4.57 -8.21 4.50
C THR A 128 -3.34 -9.09 4.25
N PHE A 129 -2.80 -9.02 3.03
CA PHE A 129 -1.77 -9.94 2.59
C PHE A 129 -0.38 -9.39 2.94
N THR A 130 0.17 -9.85 4.07
CA THR A 130 1.48 -9.38 4.56
C THR A 130 2.60 -9.66 3.56
N ILE A 131 3.37 -8.62 3.27
CA ILE A 131 4.56 -8.70 2.42
C ILE A 131 5.69 -9.37 3.21
N THR A 132 6.23 -10.47 2.68
CA THR A 132 7.40 -11.17 3.26
C THR A 132 8.41 -11.53 2.17
N ASP A 133 9.68 -11.67 2.53
CA ASP A 133 10.73 -12.06 1.58
C ASP A 133 10.51 -13.44 0.98
N GLU A 134 9.84 -14.33 1.71
CA GLU A 134 9.43 -15.64 1.20
C GLU A 134 8.36 -15.51 0.11
N ARG A 135 7.30 -14.71 0.37
CA ARG A 135 6.20 -14.52 -0.59
C ARG A 135 6.65 -13.78 -1.85
N LYS A 136 7.58 -12.83 -1.71
CA LYS A 136 8.20 -12.11 -2.85
C LYS A 136 8.95 -13.02 -3.83
N LYS A 137 9.27 -14.26 -3.46
CA LYS A 137 9.87 -15.23 -4.40
C LYS A 137 8.85 -15.83 -5.36
N SER A 138 7.56 -15.72 -5.04
CA SER A 138 6.47 -16.35 -5.79
C SER A 138 5.49 -15.33 -6.38
N TRP A 139 5.29 -14.18 -5.73
CA TRP A 139 4.35 -13.15 -6.16
C TRP A 139 4.93 -11.76 -6.06
N ASP A 140 4.49 -10.90 -6.97
CA ASP A 140 4.75 -9.47 -6.91
C ASP A 140 3.83 -8.78 -5.91
N PHE A 141 4.36 -7.74 -5.27
CA PHE A 141 3.64 -6.91 -4.32
C PHE A 141 3.78 -5.45 -4.71
N THR A 142 2.70 -4.69 -4.47
CA THR A 142 2.72 -3.24 -4.57
C THR A 142 3.62 -2.62 -3.51
N THR A 143 3.76 -1.30 -3.55
CA THR A 143 4.11 -0.55 -2.34
C THR A 143 3.10 -0.89 -1.22
N PRO A 144 3.53 -1.04 0.03
CA PRO A 144 2.62 -1.35 1.13
C PRO A 144 1.54 -0.26 1.26
N TYR A 145 0.26 -0.65 1.26
CA TYR A 145 -0.86 0.28 1.47
C TYR A 145 -1.25 0.43 2.94
N TYR A 146 -0.84 -0.49 3.81
CA TYR A 146 -1.10 -0.48 5.24
C TYR A 146 -0.02 -1.25 6.00
N THR A 147 0.36 -0.75 7.18
CA THR A 147 1.32 -1.41 8.08
C THR A 147 0.61 -1.72 9.39
N ASP A 148 0.65 -2.99 9.79
CA ASP A 148 0.09 -3.47 11.05
C ASP A 148 1.16 -4.04 11.98
N HIS A 149 0.72 -4.42 13.17
CA HIS A 149 1.54 -5.09 14.16
C HIS A 149 0.78 -6.30 14.71
N VAL A 150 1.51 -7.39 14.91
CA VAL A 150 0.95 -8.58 15.54
C VAL A 150 0.79 -8.35 17.04
N GLY A 151 -0.43 -8.48 17.53
CA GLY A 151 -0.77 -8.47 18.95
C GLY A 151 -1.48 -9.76 19.36
N VAL A 152 -1.60 -9.96 20.67
CA VAL A 152 -2.37 -11.07 21.24
C VAL A 152 -3.55 -10.50 22.01
N LEU A 153 -4.76 -10.93 21.65
CA LEU A 153 -5.96 -10.59 22.38
C LEU A 153 -6.22 -11.65 23.45
N VAL A 154 -6.41 -11.22 24.69
CA VAL A 154 -6.74 -12.08 25.83
C VAL A 154 -7.97 -11.55 26.55
N GLU A 155 -8.71 -12.43 27.21
CA GLU A 155 -9.74 -11.97 28.14
C GLU A 155 -9.10 -11.23 29.31
N LYS A 156 -9.76 -10.16 29.78
CA LYS A 156 -9.32 -9.40 30.95
C LYS A 156 -9.23 -10.25 32.22
N SER A 157 -10.08 -11.27 32.33
CA SER A 157 -10.11 -12.25 33.42
C SER A 157 -8.88 -13.18 33.46
N SER A 158 -8.15 -13.32 32.35
CA SER A 158 -7.02 -14.25 32.24
C SER A 158 -5.80 -13.85 33.08
N GLY A 159 -5.67 -12.58 33.44
CA GLY A 159 -4.50 -12.02 34.13
C GLY A 159 -3.22 -11.99 33.28
N ILE A 160 -3.30 -12.32 31.99
CA ILE A 160 -2.15 -12.31 31.07
C ILE A 160 -1.88 -10.86 30.64
N THR A 161 -0.68 -10.36 30.93
CA THR A 161 -0.27 -8.98 30.61
C THR A 161 0.89 -8.91 29.62
N ASP A 162 1.53 -10.03 29.33
CA ASP A 162 2.67 -10.13 28.42
C ASP A 162 2.75 -11.54 27.79
N LEU A 163 3.70 -11.72 26.86
CA LEU A 163 3.88 -12.98 26.14
C LEU A 163 4.32 -14.14 27.03
N THR A 164 4.95 -13.90 28.18
CA THR A 164 5.36 -14.98 29.10
C THR A 164 4.15 -15.65 29.74
N GLY A 165 3.06 -14.92 29.95
CA GLY A 165 1.78 -15.44 30.43
C GLY A 165 1.07 -16.39 29.45
N LEU A 166 1.52 -16.46 28.19
CA LEU A 166 1.01 -17.40 27.18
C LEU A 166 1.66 -18.79 27.26
N LYS A 167 2.72 -18.95 28.06
CA LYS A 167 3.39 -20.24 28.20
C LYS A 167 2.39 -21.30 28.66
N ASP A 168 2.43 -22.46 28.02
CA ASP A 168 1.56 -23.61 28.28
C ASP A 168 0.06 -23.32 28.07
N LYS A 169 -0.28 -22.24 27.37
CA LYS A 169 -1.65 -21.92 26.92
C LYS A 169 -1.85 -22.33 25.46
N VAL A 170 -3.11 -22.59 25.11
CA VAL A 170 -3.54 -22.79 23.73
C VAL A 170 -3.76 -21.42 23.10
N VAL A 171 -3.07 -21.13 22.00
CA VAL A 171 -3.20 -19.87 21.25
C VAL A 171 -3.89 -20.16 19.93
N GLY A 172 -5.04 -19.53 19.71
CA GLY A 172 -5.72 -19.55 18.42
C GLY A 172 -5.06 -18.59 17.43
N VAL A 173 -4.86 -19.03 16.19
CA VAL A 173 -4.40 -18.18 15.08
C VAL A 173 -5.38 -18.36 13.92
N SER A 174 -5.65 -17.28 13.18
CA SER A 174 -6.46 -17.36 11.96
C SER A 174 -5.63 -18.03 10.85
N SER A 175 -6.17 -19.09 10.25
CA SER A 175 -5.62 -19.79 9.08
C SER A 175 -5.88 -19.08 7.77
#